data_AF-I1VBC9-F1
#
_entry.id   AF-I1VBC9-F1
#
_cell.length_a   1.000
_cell.length_b   1.000
_cell.length_c   1.000
_cell.angle_alpha   90.00
_cell.angle_beta   90.00
_cell.angle_gamma   90.00
#
_symmetry.space_group_name_H-M   'P 1'
#
loop_
_entity.id
_entity.type
_entity.pdbx_description
1 polymer ?
#
loop_
_entity_poly.entity_id
_entity_poly.type
_entity_poly.pdbx_seq_one_letter_code
_entity_poly.pdbx_strand_id
1 'polypeptide(L)'
;VFGQWGAICDDHFSANDANVICRQLGFPLGASQALSHSTFGPGSPILMDDVMCRGNETSLADCPFAGWGVHNCAPEETAGVRCILAETTCTENQFKCETTDACIAIDFLCDTVDDCGDHSDENRTRCASELLVRLADGPDSLSGRVELRQNGIWGTVCDDDFGPEEATVICRMLNLNGPAQPAKSGSFGPGKGPIWLDELGCSGTENTLMECARLPWAKHNCRHTEDAGVRCSHPTNERKLPEEKTETDPVTTLTDLVQLGSLPVKCGMRMVEDNPSDPL
;
A
#
# COMPACT_ATOMS: atom_id res chain seq x y z
N VAL A 1 36.78 -16.79 -5.77
CA VAL A 1 37.92 -17.34 -6.54
C VAL A 1 38.35 -18.66 -5.91
N PHE A 2 38.70 -19.69 -6.69
CA PHE A 2 38.99 -21.05 -6.18
C PHE A 2 37.91 -21.64 -5.23
N GLY A 3 36.64 -21.29 -5.44
CA GLY A 3 35.52 -21.73 -4.60
C GLY A 3 35.38 -21.02 -3.24
N GLN A 4 36.16 -19.98 -2.98
CA GLN A 4 36.10 -19.19 -1.74
C GLN A 4 35.43 -17.83 -1.96
N TRP A 5 34.65 -17.42 -0.95
CA TRP A 5 34.14 -16.06 -0.78
C TRP A 5 35.17 -15.19 -0.06
N GLY A 6 35.19 -13.91 -0.37
CA GLY A 6 36.05 -12.94 0.31
C GLY A 6 35.65 -11.50 0.01
N ALA A 7 36.25 -10.59 0.75
CA ALA A 7 35.95 -9.16 0.75
C ALA A 7 36.77 -8.39 -0.30
N ILE A 8 36.36 -7.14 -0.52
CA ILE A 8 37.01 -6.17 -1.41
C ILE A 8 37.56 -5.07 -0.52
N CYS A 9 38.80 -4.64 -0.76
CA CYS A 9 39.36 -3.50 -0.04
C CYS A 9 38.72 -2.18 -0.48
N ASP A 10 38.63 -1.21 0.42
CA ASP A 10 38.13 0.13 0.15
C ASP A 10 39.18 1.11 -0.42
N ASP A 11 40.45 0.69 -0.52
CA ASP A 11 41.50 1.43 -1.23
C ASP A 11 41.07 1.67 -2.69
N HIS A 12 41.06 2.95 -3.07
CA HIS A 12 40.59 3.46 -4.36
C HIS A 12 39.12 3.13 -4.74
N PHE A 13 38.34 2.56 -3.81
CA PHE A 13 36.95 2.17 -4.07
C PHE A 13 36.03 3.37 -4.28
N SER A 14 35.37 3.40 -5.43
CA SER A 14 34.62 4.54 -5.94
C SER A 14 33.14 4.23 -6.20
N ALA A 15 32.37 5.28 -6.53
CA ALA A 15 30.99 5.12 -6.96
C ALA A 15 30.83 4.27 -8.24
N ASN A 16 31.84 4.26 -9.12
CA ASN A 16 31.80 3.44 -10.33
C ASN A 16 31.90 1.95 -10.00
N ASP A 17 32.75 1.58 -9.04
CA ASP A 17 32.89 0.20 -8.57
C ASP A 17 31.60 -0.27 -7.91
N ALA A 18 31.04 0.58 -7.04
CA ALA A 18 29.75 0.31 -6.41
C ALA A 18 28.61 0.15 -7.43
N ASN A 19 28.58 0.97 -8.49
CA ASN A 19 27.58 0.86 -9.56
C ASN A 19 27.68 -0.46 -10.32
N VAL A 20 28.89 -0.90 -10.66
CA VAL A 20 29.11 -2.21 -11.33
C VAL A 20 28.65 -3.35 -10.44
N ILE A 21 29.00 -3.32 -9.14
CA ILE A 21 28.57 -4.34 -8.16
C ILE A 21 27.04 -4.39 -8.07
N CYS A 22 26.38 -3.25 -7.86
CA CYS A 22 24.92 -3.21 -7.73
C CYS A 22 24.22 -3.69 -9.02
N ARG A 23 24.72 -3.30 -10.19
CA ARG A 23 24.15 -3.76 -11.46
C ARG A 23 24.37 -5.25 -11.69
N GLN A 24 25.55 -5.78 -11.33
CA GLN A 24 25.84 -7.21 -11.38
C GLN A 24 24.92 -8.02 -10.45
N LEU A 25 24.51 -7.44 -9.31
CA LEU A 25 23.58 -8.04 -8.35
C LEU A 25 22.09 -7.88 -8.74
N GLY A 26 21.79 -7.24 -9.87
CA GLY A 26 20.42 -7.08 -10.37
C GLY A 26 19.73 -5.77 -9.99
N PHE A 27 20.46 -4.78 -9.46
CA PHE A 27 19.93 -3.45 -9.17
C PHE A 27 20.24 -2.50 -10.34
N PRO A 28 19.31 -2.28 -11.30
CA PRO A 28 19.61 -1.61 -12.56
C PRO A 28 19.94 -0.13 -12.42
N LEU A 29 19.52 0.50 -11.32
CA LEU A 29 19.79 1.90 -11.01
C LEU A 29 21.17 2.13 -10.38
N GLY A 30 21.93 1.06 -10.11
CA GLY A 30 23.28 1.15 -9.55
C GLY A 30 23.30 1.39 -8.03
N ALA A 31 24.36 2.01 -7.55
CA ALA A 31 24.60 2.28 -6.14
C ALA A 31 24.17 3.69 -5.75
N SER A 32 23.50 3.80 -4.61
CA SER A 32 23.24 5.06 -3.93
C SER A 32 24.48 5.55 -3.18
N GLN A 33 25.30 4.62 -2.67
CA GLN A 33 26.48 4.90 -1.85
C GLN A 33 27.55 3.83 -2.07
N ALA A 34 28.79 4.29 -2.25
CA ALA A 34 30.01 3.52 -2.03
C ALA A 34 30.49 3.79 -0.61
N LEU A 35 30.74 2.74 0.16
CA LEU A 35 31.05 2.80 1.58
C LEU A 35 32.42 2.18 1.83
N SER A 36 33.13 2.70 2.83
CA SER A 36 34.48 2.30 3.22
C SER A 36 34.54 1.98 4.72
N HIS A 37 35.71 1.65 5.22
CA HIS A 37 36.05 1.41 6.63
C HIS A 37 35.15 0.36 7.29
N SER A 38 34.82 -0.71 6.54
CA SER A 38 34.01 -1.82 7.03
C SER A 38 32.69 -1.37 7.67
N THR A 39 31.99 -0.44 7.01
CA THR A 39 30.70 0.11 7.47
C THR A 39 29.69 -0.98 7.86
N PHE A 40 29.75 -2.15 7.23
CA PHE A 40 28.88 -3.31 7.51
C PHE A 40 29.54 -4.43 8.32
N GLY A 41 30.71 -4.17 8.90
CA GLY A 41 31.55 -5.14 9.59
C GLY A 41 32.76 -5.58 8.75
N PRO A 42 33.83 -6.06 9.41
CA PRO A 42 35.08 -6.43 8.74
C PRO A 42 34.92 -7.71 7.92
N GLY A 43 35.66 -7.80 6.81
CA GLY A 43 35.63 -8.94 5.91
C GLY A 43 36.99 -9.64 5.78
N SER A 44 36.98 -10.98 5.75
CA SER A 44 38.19 -11.80 5.56
C SER A 44 37.83 -13.16 4.93
N PRO A 45 38.65 -13.70 3.99
CA PRO A 45 39.85 -13.09 3.41
C PRO A 45 39.51 -11.93 2.47
N ILE A 46 40.41 -10.97 2.31
CA ILE A 46 40.31 -9.94 1.27
C ILE A 46 40.87 -10.53 -0.02
N LEU A 47 40.11 -10.48 -1.10
CA LEU A 47 40.46 -11.12 -2.36
C LEU A 47 40.72 -10.13 -3.49
N MET A 48 40.35 -8.87 -3.31
CA MET A 48 40.41 -7.85 -4.35
C MET A 48 40.78 -6.50 -3.73
N ASP A 49 41.64 -5.75 -4.40
CA ASP A 49 42.19 -4.49 -3.95
C ASP A 49 42.44 -3.57 -5.15
N ASP A 50 42.44 -2.26 -4.92
CA ASP A 50 42.59 -1.20 -5.94
C ASP A 50 41.62 -1.37 -7.13
N VAL A 51 40.34 -1.63 -6.85
CA VAL A 51 39.34 -1.79 -7.91
C VAL A 51 39.08 -0.43 -8.57
N MET A 52 39.22 -0.37 -9.90
CA MET A 52 39.11 0.86 -10.69
C MET A 52 38.21 0.68 -11.91
N CYS A 53 36.93 0.38 -11.69
CA CYS A 53 35.91 0.28 -12.72
C CYS A 53 35.70 1.63 -13.44
N ARG A 54 35.43 1.55 -14.76
CA ARG A 54 34.95 2.67 -15.58
C ARG A 54 33.47 2.97 -15.32
N GLY A 55 32.72 1.99 -14.83
CA GLY A 55 31.28 2.07 -14.51
C GLY A 55 30.36 1.42 -15.55
N ASN A 56 30.91 0.84 -16.63
CA ASN A 56 30.12 0.19 -17.68
C ASN A 56 30.35 -1.32 -17.78
N GLU A 57 31.23 -1.87 -16.95
CA GLU A 57 31.57 -3.28 -16.84
C GLU A 57 30.38 -4.14 -16.41
N THR A 58 30.23 -5.32 -17.02
CA THR A 58 29.12 -6.25 -16.72
C THR A 58 29.32 -7.02 -15.43
N SER A 59 30.57 -7.21 -15.02
CA SER A 59 30.96 -7.82 -13.76
C SER A 59 32.12 -7.06 -13.13
N LEU A 60 32.18 -7.07 -11.80
CA LEU A 60 33.32 -6.58 -11.03
C LEU A 60 34.65 -7.22 -11.47
N ALA A 61 34.62 -8.48 -11.92
CA ALA A 61 35.81 -9.17 -12.42
C ALA A 61 36.37 -8.61 -13.74
N ASP A 62 35.57 -7.79 -14.47
CA ASP A 62 36.00 -7.14 -15.71
C ASP A 62 36.73 -5.81 -15.45
N CYS A 63 36.66 -5.29 -14.21
CA CYS A 63 37.32 -4.05 -13.83
C CYS A 63 38.83 -4.28 -13.66
N PRO A 64 39.69 -3.27 -13.91
CA PRO A 64 41.09 -3.28 -13.48
C PRO A 64 41.21 -3.33 -11.94
N PHE A 65 42.14 -4.11 -11.42
CA PHE A 65 42.46 -4.23 -9.98
C PHE A 65 43.87 -4.82 -9.77
N ALA A 66 44.39 -4.80 -8.54
CA ALA A 66 45.77 -5.20 -8.20
C ALA A 66 46.11 -6.69 -8.46
N GLY A 67 45.10 -7.54 -8.60
CA GLY A 67 45.23 -8.99 -8.77
C GLY A 67 44.58 -9.77 -7.62
N TRP A 68 44.20 -11.02 -7.88
CA TRP A 68 43.44 -11.82 -6.92
C TRP A 68 44.27 -12.20 -5.70
N GLY A 69 43.76 -11.87 -4.50
CA GLY A 69 44.45 -12.12 -3.22
C GLY A 69 45.71 -11.27 -3.01
N VAL A 70 45.95 -10.29 -3.88
CA VAL A 70 47.00 -9.29 -3.72
C VAL A 70 46.33 -8.06 -3.10
N HIS A 71 46.63 -7.80 -1.83
CA HIS A 71 46.11 -6.64 -1.10
C HIS A 71 47.07 -6.21 0.01
N ASN A 72 47.00 -4.94 0.41
CA ASN A 72 47.70 -4.43 1.61
C ASN A 72 46.75 -4.07 2.76
N CYS A 73 45.47 -4.38 2.60
CA CYS A 73 44.44 -3.95 3.51
C CYS A 73 44.26 -4.83 4.74
N ALA A 74 43.91 -4.20 5.86
CA ALA A 74 43.43 -4.84 7.08
C ALA A 74 41.95 -5.24 6.96
N PRO A 75 41.44 -6.17 7.79
CA PRO A 75 40.02 -6.55 7.78
C PRO A 75 39.05 -5.37 7.99
N GLU A 76 39.50 -4.28 8.63
CA GLU A 76 38.72 -3.06 8.84
C GLU A 76 38.65 -2.15 7.60
N GLU A 77 39.39 -2.43 6.54
CA GLU A 77 39.46 -1.66 5.28
C GLU A 77 38.63 -2.33 4.18
N THR A 78 37.46 -2.87 4.53
CA THR A 78 36.58 -3.50 3.55
C THR A 78 35.51 -2.56 3.02
N ALA A 79 35.31 -2.61 1.71
CA ALA A 79 34.32 -1.82 1.00
C ALA A 79 32.90 -2.37 1.20
N GLY A 80 31.91 -1.47 1.10
CA GLY A 80 30.49 -1.80 1.12
C GLY A 80 29.71 -0.98 0.10
N VAL A 81 28.51 -1.44 -0.25
CA VAL A 81 27.62 -0.73 -1.18
C VAL A 81 26.20 -0.67 -0.64
N ARG A 82 25.48 0.40 -0.98
CA ARG A 82 24.01 0.46 -0.86
C ARG A 82 23.41 0.63 -2.24
N CYS A 83 22.72 -0.39 -2.73
CA CYS A 83 22.11 -0.36 -4.05
C CYS A 83 20.78 0.39 -4.06
N ILE A 84 20.46 1.02 -5.19
CA ILE A 84 19.15 1.65 -5.41
C ILE A 84 18.19 0.56 -5.88
N LEU A 85 17.14 0.32 -5.10
CA LEU A 85 16.01 -0.48 -5.53
C LEU A 85 15.24 0.33 -6.59
N ALA A 86 15.21 -0.17 -7.82
CA ALA A 86 14.15 0.23 -8.73
C ALA A 86 12.87 -0.40 -8.16
N GLU A 87 11.95 0.41 -7.65
CA GLU A 87 10.62 -0.11 -7.36
C GLU A 87 10.07 -0.67 -8.67
N THR A 88 9.91 -1.99 -8.76
CA THR A 88 9.18 -2.58 -9.88
C THR A 88 7.76 -2.04 -9.80
N THR A 89 7.44 -1.08 -10.67
CA THR A 89 6.09 -0.54 -10.81
C THR A 89 5.36 -1.38 -11.84
N CYS A 90 4.42 -2.21 -11.39
CA CYS A 90 3.53 -2.91 -12.30
C CYS A 90 2.57 -1.92 -12.95
N THR A 91 2.13 -2.23 -14.17
CA THR A 91 1.14 -1.39 -14.86
C THR A 91 -0.25 -1.53 -14.22
N GLU A 92 -1.16 -0.67 -14.62
CA GLU A 92 -2.57 -0.67 -14.21
C GLU A 92 -3.36 -1.94 -14.56
N ASN A 93 -2.75 -2.88 -15.32
CA ASN A 93 -3.32 -4.18 -15.69
C ASN A 93 -2.63 -5.36 -14.98
N GLN A 94 -1.79 -5.08 -13.98
CA GLN A 94 -0.90 -6.07 -13.38
C GLN A 94 -0.98 -6.07 -11.85
N PHE A 95 -0.72 -7.24 -11.28
CA PHE A 95 -0.53 -7.44 -9.85
C PHE A 95 0.96 -7.63 -9.55
N LYS A 96 1.44 -7.03 -8.46
CA LYS A 96 2.81 -7.17 -7.99
C LYS A 96 2.90 -8.26 -6.92
N CYS A 97 3.65 -9.32 -7.21
CA CYS A 97 3.94 -10.39 -6.28
C CYS A 97 4.75 -9.88 -5.07
N GLU A 98 4.48 -10.41 -3.89
CA GLU A 98 5.01 -9.85 -2.64
C GLU A 98 6.51 -10.08 -2.43
N THR A 99 6.98 -11.31 -2.70
CA THR A 99 8.37 -11.69 -2.41
C THR A 99 9.23 -11.68 -3.67
N THR A 100 8.65 -12.04 -4.81
CA THR A 100 9.40 -12.13 -6.08
C THR A 100 9.52 -10.79 -6.79
N ASP A 101 8.77 -9.76 -6.37
CA ASP A 101 8.63 -8.45 -7.03
C ASP A 101 8.20 -8.56 -8.52
N ALA A 102 7.74 -9.74 -8.96
CA ALA A 102 7.28 -9.98 -10.31
C ALA A 102 5.91 -9.31 -10.57
N CYS A 103 5.68 -8.91 -11.81
CA CYS A 103 4.38 -8.39 -12.25
C CYS A 103 3.66 -9.45 -13.09
N ILE A 104 2.53 -9.94 -12.59
CA ILE A 104 1.65 -10.86 -13.32
C ILE A 104 0.43 -10.11 -13.85
N ALA A 105 -0.23 -10.65 -14.87
CA ALA A 105 -1.49 -10.09 -15.34
C ALA A 105 -2.54 -10.16 -14.22
N ILE A 106 -3.37 -9.14 -14.08
CA ILE A 106 -4.38 -9.10 -13.02
C ILE A 106 -5.42 -10.23 -13.14
N ASP A 107 -5.59 -10.80 -14.34
CA ASP A 107 -6.47 -11.96 -14.60
C ASP A 107 -5.98 -13.24 -13.88
N PHE A 108 -4.70 -13.31 -13.48
CA PHE A 108 -4.09 -14.40 -12.73
C PHE A 108 -4.16 -14.18 -11.21
N LEU A 109 -4.77 -13.08 -10.76
CA LEU A 109 -4.99 -12.86 -9.33
C LEU A 109 -6.22 -13.65 -8.85
N CYS A 110 -6.02 -14.56 -7.89
CA CYS A 110 -7.08 -15.37 -7.27
C CYS A 110 -7.76 -16.35 -8.26
N ASP A 111 -6.99 -16.97 -9.16
CA ASP A 111 -7.47 -17.92 -10.17
C ASP A 111 -7.19 -19.39 -9.82
N THR A 112 -6.60 -19.65 -8.64
CA THR A 112 -6.17 -20.94 -8.08
C THR A 112 -4.84 -21.50 -8.61
N VAL A 113 -4.09 -20.73 -9.40
CA VAL A 113 -2.76 -21.07 -9.91
C VAL A 113 -1.70 -20.18 -9.26
N ASP A 114 -0.54 -20.75 -8.91
CA ASP A 114 0.60 -19.96 -8.40
C ASP A 114 1.41 -19.42 -9.58
N ASP A 115 1.07 -18.21 -10.03
CA ASP A 115 1.78 -17.49 -11.08
C ASP A 115 2.91 -16.62 -10.52
N CYS A 116 2.80 -16.21 -9.26
CA CYS A 116 3.85 -15.47 -8.58
C CYS A 116 5.06 -16.31 -8.16
N GLY A 117 4.90 -17.64 -8.04
CA GLY A 117 5.91 -18.59 -7.54
C GLY A 117 6.09 -18.57 -6.01
N ASP A 118 5.40 -17.66 -5.32
CA ASP A 118 5.36 -17.51 -3.88
C ASP A 118 3.93 -17.56 -3.30
N HIS A 119 2.92 -17.87 -4.14
CA HIS A 119 1.49 -17.93 -3.82
C HIS A 119 0.90 -16.60 -3.29
N SER A 120 1.53 -15.45 -3.56
CA SER A 120 1.03 -14.15 -3.08
C SER A 120 -0.21 -13.65 -3.84
N ASP A 121 -0.41 -14.12 -5.06
CA ASP A 121 -1.62 -14.00 -5.87
C ASP A 121 -2.80 -14.84 -5.33
N GLU A 122 -2.51 -16.00 -4.76
CA GLU A 122 -3.53 -16.95 -4.27
C GLU A 122 -3.80 -16.87 -2.76
N ASN A 123 -3.54 -15.71 -2.16
CA ASN A 123 -3.73 -15.52 -0.73
C ASN A 123 -5.22 -15.61 -0.35
N ARG A 124 -5.61 -16.70 0.33
CA ARG A 124 -7.02 -16.98 0.70
C ARG A 124 -7.73 -15.85 1.43
N THR A 125 -7.06 -15.16 2.34
CA THR A 125 -7.67 -14.04 3.11
C THR A 125 -7.88 -12.82 2.24
N ARG A 126 -6.96 -12.58 1.29
CA ARG A 126 -7.06 -11.51 0.30
C ARG A 126 -8.17 -11.78 -0.71
N CYS A 127 -8.17 -12.97 -1.32
CA CYS A 127 -9.16 -13.36 -2.33
C CYS A 127 -10.59 -13.41 -1.79
N ALA A 128 -10.76 -13.74 -0.49
CA ALA A 128 -12.06 -13.74 0.19
C ALA A 128 -12.45 -12.39 0.79
N SER A 129 -11.70 -11.30 0.53
CA SER A 129 -12.01 -9.99 1.08
C SER A 129 -13.23 -9.37 0.40
N GLU A 130 -14.10 -8.76 1.21
CA GLU A 130 -15.24 -7.98 0.74
C GLU A 130 -14.82 -6.74 -0.06
N LEU A 131 -15.72 -6.29 -0.95
CA LEU A 131 -15.55 -5.06 -1.71
C LEU A 131 -15.66 -3.84 -0.79
N LEU A 132 -14.65 -2.98 -0.82
CA LEU A 132 -14.64 -1.72 -0.05
C LEU A 132 -14.36 -0.53 -0.98
N VAL A 133 -14.80 0.65 -0.55
CA VAL A 133 -14.57 1.92 -1.25
C VAL A 133 -13.94 2.91 -0.28
N ARG A 134 -13.01 3.73 -0.77
CA ARG A 134 -12.46 4.88 -0.02
C ARG A 134 -12.17 6.06 -0.95
N LEU A 135 -11.99 7.23 -0.34
CA LEU A 135 -11.47 8.42 -1.00
C LEU A 135 -10.00 8.62 -0.61
N ALA A 136 -9.15 8.87 -1.60
CA ALA A 136 -7.72 9.11 -1.43
C ALA A 136 -7.32 10.49 -1.99
N ASP A 137 -6.26 11.07 -1.43
CA ASP A 137 -5.60 12.29 -1.93
C ASP A 137 -6.51 13.51 -2.18
N GLY A 138 -7.63 13.57 -1.47
CA GLY A 138 -8.47 14.76 -1.41
C GLY A 138 -8.08 15.71 -0.28
N PRO A 139 -8.54 16.97 -0.33
CA PRO A 139 -8.28 17.97 0.71
C PRO A 139 -8.98 17.66 2.05
N ASP A 140 -10.00 16.81 2.05
CA ASP A 140 -10.83 16.47 3.21
C ASP A 140 -11.43 15.06 3.06
N SER A 141 -12.22 14.63 4.05
CA SER A 141 -12.90 13.32 4.04
C SER A 141 -14.13 13.26 3.12
N LEU A 142 -14.49 14.37 2.46
CA LEU A 142 -15.66 14.46 1.58
C LEU A 142 -15.28 14.42 0.10
N SER A 143 -13.99 14.46 -0.22
CA SER A 143 -13.52 14.51 -1.59
C SER A 143 -12.24 13.72 -1.78
N GLY A 144 -11.99 13.27 -3.00
CA GLY A 144 -10.78 12.52 -3.34
C GLY A 144 -10.95 11.61 -4.54
N ARG A 145 -9.85 10.99 -4.96
CA ARG A 145 -9.83 9.88 -5.93
C ARG A 145 -10.60 8.70 -5.35
N VAL A 146 -11.40 8.06 -6.19
CA VAL A 146 -12.15 6.86 -5.81
C VAL A 146 -11.23 5.66 -5.92
N GLU A 147 -11.09 4.93 -4.82
CA GLU A 147 -10.39 3.65 -4.81
C GLU A 147 -11.32 2.54 -4.33
N LEU A 148 -11.24 1.38 -5.00
CA LEU A 148 -11.94 0.15 -4.60
C LEU A 148 -10.96 -0.92 -4.19
N ARG A 149 -11.38 -1.72 -3.21
CA ARG A 149 -10.69 -2.94 -2.82
C ARG A 149 -11.42 -4.14 -3.41
N GLN A 150 -10.88 -4.74 -4.47
CA GLN A 150 -11.36 -5.98 -5.06
C GLN A 150 -10.30 -7.07 -4.88
N ASN A 151 -10.72 -8.30 -4.52
CA ASN A 151 -9.80 -9.38 -4.15
C ASN A 151 -8.72 -8.90 -3.17
N GLY A 152 -9.11 -8.07 -2.21
CA GLY A 152 -8.24 -7.52 -1.18
C GLY A 152 -7.16 -6.52 -1.64
N ILE A 153 -7.12 -6.14 -2.92
CA ILE A 153 -6.18 -5.19 -3.51
C ILE A 153 -6.88 -3.88 -3.83
N TRP A 154 -6.27 -2.78 -3.39
CA TRP A 154 -6.73 -1.44 -3.73
C TRP A 154 -6.36 -1.09 -5.18
N GLY A 155 -7.32 -0.54 -5.90
CA GLY A 155 -7.19 -0.04 -7.26
C GLY A 155 -8.15 1.12 -7.50
N THR A 156 -8.17 1.67 -8.71
CA THR A 156 -8.90 2.89 -9.05
C THR A 156 -10.08 2.64 -9.99
N VAL A 157 -10.79 3.70 -10.36
CA VAL A 157 -11.93 3.71 -11.29
C VAL A 157 -11.60 4.66 -12.43
N CYS A 158 -11.90 4.28 -13.68
CA CYS A 158 -11.77 5.19 -14.81
C CYS A 158 -12.88 6.26 -14.84
N ASP A 159 -12.58 7.44 -15.38
CA ASP A 159 -13.52 8.56 -15.51
C ASP A 159 -14.35 8.56 -16.81
N ASP A 160 -14.13 7.58 -17.70
CA ASP A 160 -14.96 7.30 -18.87
C ASP A 160 -16.38 6.94 -18.45
N ASP A 161 -17.36 7.66 -19.03
CA ASP A 161 -18.78 7.65 -18.65
C ASP A 161 -19.09 7.92 -17.16
N PHE A 162 -18.09 8.31 -16.36
CA PHE A 162 -18.26 8.59 -14.93
C PHE A 162 -18.98 9.91 -14.67
N GLY A 163 -20.23 9.87 -14.21
CA GLY A 163 -21.12 11.00 -14.03
C GLY A 163 -21.59 11.24 -12.59
N PRO A 164 -22.57 12.16 -12.42
CA PRO A 164 -23.20 12.43 -11.13
C PRO A 164 -23.88 11.22 -10.49
N GLU A 165 -24.43 10.32 -11.30
CA GLU A 165 -25.10 9.11 -10.85
C GLU A 165 -24.13 8.14 -10.16
N GLU A 166 -22.96 7.91 -10.75
CA GLU A 166 -21.87 7.09 -10.18
C GLU A 166 -21.34 7.74 -8.90
N ALA A 167 -21.11 9.05 -8.94
CA ALA A 167 -20.68 9.82 -7.78
C ALA A 167 -21.67 9.71 -6.62
N THR A 168 -22.98 9.70 -6.91
CA THR A 168 -24.05 9.55 -5.92
C THR A 168 -24.02 8.17 -5.27
N VAL A 169 -23.82 7.11 -6.05
CA VAL A 169 -23.68 5.73 -5.53
C VAL A 169 -22.45 5.62 -4.62
N ILE A 170 -21.30 6.14 -5.05
CA ILE A 170 -20.05 6.10 -4.28
C ILE A 170 -20.19 6.86 -2.96
N CYS A 171 -20.70 8.09 -2.99
CA CYS A 171 -20.90 8.88 -1.78
C CYS A 171 -21.88 8.19 -0.83
N ARG A 172 -22.92 7.53 -1.34
CA ARG A 172 -23.83 6.71 -0.52
C ARG A 172 -23.15 5.49 0.10
N MET A 173 -22.31 4.76 -0.63
CA MET A 173 -21.52 3.65 -0.06
C MET A 173 -20.62 4.12 1.08
N LEU A 174 -20.18 5.38 1.05
CA LEU A 174 -19.40 6.04 2.10
C LEU A 174 -20.26 6.67 3.20
N ASN A 175 -21.58 6.47 3.18
CA ASN A 175 -22.57 7.09 4.08
C ASN A 175 -22.62 8.63 4.01
N LEU A 176 -22.25 9.21 2.87
CA LEU A 176 -22.29 10.64 2.55
C LEU A 176 -23.47 10.94 1.61
N ASN A 177 -24.69 10.88 2.15
CA ASN A 177 -25.94 10.91 1.38
C ASN A 177 -26.42 12.33 0.99
N GLY A 178 -25.52 13.27 0.74
CA GLY A 178 -25.82 14.59 0.20
C GLY A 178 -25.57 14.70 -1.31
N PRO A 179 -25.72 15.90 -1.91
CA PRO A 179 -25.29 16.13 -3.28
C PRO A 179 -23.84 15.67 -3.56
N ALA A 180 -23.68 14.88 -4.61
CA ALA A 180 -22.39 14.38 -5.07
C ALA A 180 -22.03 15.00 -6.43
N GLN A 181 -20.73 15.25 -6.65
CA GLN A 181 -20.20 15.73 -7.92
C GLN A 181 -19.05 14.83 -8.38
N PRO A 182 -19.01 14.45 -9.66
CA PRO A 182 -17.88 13.70 -10.20
C PRO A 182 -16.65 14.63 -10.32
N ALA A 183 -15.47 14.03 -10.19
CA ALA A 183 -14.21 14.65 -10.54
C ALA A 183 -13.53 13.75 -11.57
N LYS A 184 -13.05 14.34 -12.66
CA LYS A 184 -12.50 13.63 -13.81
C LYS A 184 -11.02 13.97 -14.02
N SER A 185 -10.39 13.27 -14.96
CA SER A 185 -9.06 13.53 -15.50
C SER A 185 -7.99 13.60 -14.42
N GLY A 186 -8.06 12.67 -13.45
CA GLY A 186 -7.09 12.58 -12.37
C GLY A 186 -7.04 13.85 -11.50
N SER A 187 -8.18 14.53 -11.26
CA SER A 187 -8.25 15.79 -10.50
C SER A 187 -7.60 15.74 -9.10
N PHE A 188 -7.48 14.55 -8.50
CA PHE A 188 -6.83 14.32 -7.20
C PHE A 188 -5.47 13.61 -7.33
N GLY A 189 -4.89 13.64 -8.53
CA GLY A 189 -3.65 12.95 -8.88
C GLY A 189 -3.85 11.47 -9.25
N PRO A 190 -2.88 10.89 -9.97
CA PRO A 190 -2.91 9.50 -10.39
C PRO A 190 -2.79 8.56 -9.19
N GLY A 191 -3.56 7.48 -9.20
CA GLY A 191 -3.46 6.38 -8.26
C GLY A 191 -2.35 5.40 -8.61
N LYS A 192 -2.44 4.22 -8.01
CA LYS A 192 -1.51 3.11 -8.19
C LYS A 192 -2.28 1.79 -8.20
N GLY A 193 -1.67 0.76 -8.79
CA GLY A 193 -2.22 -0.58 -8.82
C GLY A 193 -3.25 -0.74 -9.95
N PRO A 194 -4.13 -1.74 -9.88
CA PRO A 194 -5.06 -2.01 -10.97
C PRO A 194 -6.13 -0.91 -11.12
N ILE A 195 -6.60 -0.66 -12.34
CA ILE A 195 -7.87 0.07 -12.56
C ILE A 195 -8.98 -0.98 -12.60
N TRP A 196 -9.86 -0.99 -11.61
CA TRP A 196 -10.83 -2.06 -11.43
C TRP A 196 -12.07 -1.93 -12.32
N LEU A 197 -12.52 -0.70 -12.54
CA LEU A 197 -13.81 -0.39 -13.15
C LEU A 197 -13.64 0.64 -14.26
N ASP A 198 -14.39 0.43 -15.34
CA ASP A 198 -14.47 1.29 -16.53
C ASP A 198 -15.88 1.17 -17.15
N GLU A 199 -16.28 2.18 -17.91
CA GLU A 199 -17.63 2.39 -18.47
C GLU A 199 -18.73 2.19 -17.41
N LEU A 200 -18.57 2.83 -16.25
CA LEU A 200 -19.46 2.66 -15.12
C LEU A 200 -20.75 3.46 -15.33
N GLY A 201 -21.86 2.76 -15.59
CA GLY A 201 -23.19 3.33 -15.82
C GLY A 201 -24.19 2.94 -14.73
N CYS A 202 -24.41 3.84 -13.79
CA CYS A 202 -25.39 3.79 -12.72
C CYS A 202 -26.63 4.64 -13.06
N SER A 203 -27.78 4.30 -12.46
CA SER A 203 -28.98 5.14 -12.43
C SER A 203 -29.02 6.08 -11.22
N GLY A 204 -28.07 5.93 -10.28
CA GLY A 204 -27.94 6.72 -9.06
C GLY A 204 -28.71 6.17 -7.87
N THR A 205 -29.41 5.04 -8.03
CA THR A 205 -30.27 4.41 -7.00
C THR A 205 -29.67 3.13 -6.41
N GLU A 206 -28.60 2.62 -6.99
CA GLU A 206 -27.87 1.40 -6.64
C GLU A 206 -27.17 1.50 -5.29
N ASN A 207 -27.32 0.52 -4.40
CA ASN A 207 -26.66 0.61 -3.08
C ASN A 207 -25.15 0.36 -3.16
N THR A 208 -24.71 -0.33 -4.21
CA THR A 208 -23.32 -0.67 -4.44
C THR A 208 -22.96 -0.47 -5.91
N LEU A 209 -21.68 -0.20 -6.18
CA LEU A 209 -21.17 -0.13 -7.56
C LEU A 209 -21.32 -1.44 -8.34
N MET A 210 -21.60 -2.55 -7.66
CA MET A 210 -21.82 -3.86 -8.27
C MET A 210 -23.18 -4.01 -8.94
N GLU A 211 -24.12 -3.14 -8.63
CA GLU A 211 -25.46 -3.10 -9.23
C GLU A 211 -25.50 -2.25 -10.52
N CYS A 212 -24.48 -1.42 -10.75
CA CYS A 212 -24.37 -0.59 -11.95
C CYS A 212 -23.92 -1.41 -13.17
N ALA A 213 -24.28 -0.93 -14.37
CA ALA A 213 -23.71 -1.46 -15.60
C ALA A 213 -22.21 -1.09 -15.65
N ARG A 214 -21.37 -2.03 -16.13
CA ARG A 214 -19.92 -1.87 -16.21
C ARG A 214 -19.27 -2.92 -17.09
N LEU A 215 -18.02 -2.67 -17.48
CA LEU A 215 -17.16 -3.70 -18.03
C LEU A 215 -16.76 -4.77 -16.97
N PRO A 216 -16.27 -5.95 -17.40
CA PRO A 216 -15.67 -6.93 -16.51
C PRO A 216 -14.51 -6.32 -15.70
N TRP A 217 -14.20 -6.94 -14.57
CA TRP A 217 -13.14 -6.46 -13.68
C TRP A 217 -11.81 -6.27 -14.41
N ALA A 218 -11.18 -5.13 -14.17
CA ALA A 218 -9.90 -4.75 -14.74
C ALA A 218 -9.83 -4.79 -16.28
N LYS A 219 -10.98 -4.75 -16.97
CA LYS A 219 -11.04 -4.49 -18.41
C LYS A 219 -11.34 -3.02 -18.61
N HIS A 220 -10.32 -2.31 -19.07
CA HIS A 220 -10.36 -0.88 -19.31
C HIS A 220 -9.35 -0.50 -20.39
N ASN A 221 -9.47 0.69 -20.96
CA ASN A 221 -8.46 1.29 -21.84
C ASN A 221 -7.75 2.51 -21.22
N CYS A 222 -8.11 2.84 -19.98
CA CYS A 222 -7.66 4.03 -19.27
C CYS A 222 -6.26 3.90 -18.67
N ARG A 223 -5.66 5.05 -18.35
CA ARG A 223 -4.46 5.20 -17.52
C ARG A 223 -4.80 5.87 -16.19
N HIS A 224 -3.89 5.84 -15.23
CA HIS A 224 -4.10 6.57 -13.96
C HIS A 224 -4.27 8.09 -14.09
N THR A 225 -3.94 8.68 -15.25
CA THR A 225 -4.30 10.07 -15.56
C THR A 225 -5.81 10.31 -15.73
N GLU A 226 -6.56 9.23 -15.86
CA GLU A 226 -8.02 9.16 -16.06
C GLU A 226 -8.71 8.60 -14.81
N ASP A 227 -8.01 8.52 -13.67
CA ASP A 227 -8.64 8.08 -12.43
C ASP A 227 -9.74 9.05 -11.99
N ALA A 228 -10.93 8.50 -11.76
CA ALA A 228 -12.09 9.21 -11.29
C ALA A 228 -11.98 9.58 -9.80
N GLY A 229 -12.61 10.70 -9.45
CA GLY A 229 -12.79 11.17 -8.09
C GLY A 229 -14.22 11.60 -7.82
N VAL A 230 -14.53 11.92 -6.57
CA VAL A 230 -15.82 12.50 -6.20
C VAL A 230 -15.64 13.66 -5.24
N ARG A 231 -16.67 14.50 -5.17
CA ARG A 231 -16.90 15.48 -4.11
C ARG A 231 -18.29 15.22 -3.55
N CYS A 232 -18.34 14.64 -2.37
CA CYS A 232 -19.54 14.33 -1.62
C CYS A 232 -19.94 15.48 -0.71
N SER A 233 -21.13 15.37 -0.12
CA SER A 233 -21.53 16.22 0.99
C SER A 233 -22.37 15.43 1.98
N HIS A 234 -22.54 15.99 3.19
CA HIS A 234 -23.54 15.49 4.11
C HIS A 234 -24.96 15.86 3.62
N PRO A 235 -26.00 15.13 4.06
CA PRO A 235 -27.39 15.53 3.83
C PRO A 235 -27.61 16.94 4.37
N THR A 236 -28.35 17.77 3.65
CA THR A 236 -28.64 19.16 4.02
C THR A 236 -29.58 19.31 5.23
N ASN A 237 -29.68 18.30 6.10
CA ASN A 237 -30.61 18.26 7.23
C ASN A 237 -29.95 18.62 8.56
N GLU A 238 -29.08 19.63 8.53
CA GLU A 238 -28.81 20.44 9.71
C GLU A 238 -29.69 21.68 9.63
N ARG A 239 -30.91 21.56 10.18
CA ARG A 239 -31.49 22.71 10.87
C ARG A 239 -30.48 23.05 11.95
N LYS A 240 -29.64 24.08 11.74
CA LYS A 240 -28.67 24.61 12.70
C LYS A 240 -29.15 24.32 14.12
N LEU A 241 -28.53 23.35 14.80
CA LEU A 241 -28.69 23.28 16.24
C LEU A 241 -28.10 24.61 16.73
N PRO A 242 -28.87 25.47 17.42
CA PRO A 242 -28.34 26.77 17.83
C PRO A 242 -27.06 26.52 18.61
N GLU A 243 -25.98 27.21 18.21
CA GLU A 243 -24.73 27.26 18.96
C GLU A 243 -25.08 27.45 20.43
N GLU A 244 -24.81 26.43 21.24
CA GLU A 244 -24.90 26.52 22.69
C GLU A 244 -23.83 27.52 23.10
N LYS A 245 -24.25 28.77 23.31
CA LYS A 245 -23.42 29.78 23.93
C LYS A 245 -23.02 29.25 25.30
N THR A 246 -21.77 28.86 25.44
CA THR A 246 -21.14 28.59 26.72
C THR A 246 -21.14 29.88 27.54
N GLU A 247 -22.20 30.07 28.31
CA GLU A 247 -22.25 31.06 29.39
C GLU A 247 -21.60 30.40 30.60
N THR A 248 -20.45 30.96 30.99
CA THR A 248 -19.65 30.51 32.12
C THR A 248 -20.32 30.95 33.43
N ASP A 249 -21.01 30.03 34.10
CA ASP A 249 -21.41 30.20 35.50
C ASP A 249 -20.31 29.68 36.44
N PRO A 250 -20.03 30.37 37.57
CA PRO A 250 -18.92 30.06 38.44
C PRO A 250 -19.16 28.83 39.31
N VAL A 251 -18.12 27.98 39.38
CA VAL A 251 -18.00 26.82 40.26
C VAL A 251 -18.22 27.24 41.72
N THR A 252 -19.28 26.70 42.34
CA THR A 252 -19.45 26.76 43.80
C THR A 252 -18.91 25.48 44.42
N THR A 253 -18.16 25.65 45.50
CA THR A 253 -17.19 24.75 46.10
C THR A 253 -17.74 23.48 46.74
N LEU A 254 -16.88 22.45 46.78
CA LEU A 254 -16.99 21.20 47.54
C LEU A 254 -17.08 21.44 49.05
N THR A 255 -18.28 21.40 49.61
CA THR A 255 -18.55 21.00 51.00
C THR A 255 -20.00 20.55 51.08
N ASP A 256 -20.22 19.23 51.18
CA ASP A 256 -21.21 18.60 52.07
C ASP A 256 -21.32 17.11 51.70
N LEU A 257 -20.43 16.31 52.31
CA LEU A 257 -20.61 14.86 52.43
C LEU A 257 -21.00 14.53 53.87
N VAL A 258 -21.87 13.53 53.96
CA VAL A 258 -22.20 12.63 55.09
C VAL A 258 -23.44 12.99 55.91
N GLN A 259 -24.54 12.25 55.64
CA GLN A 259 -25.32 11.37 56.55
C GLN A 259 -26.60 10.97 55.75
N LEU A 260 -27.05 9.73 55.51
CA LEU A 260 -27.11 8.45 56.23
C LEU A 260 -27.54 7.34 55.23
N GLY A 261 -27.17 6.09 55.53
CA GLY A 261 -28.12 4.97 55.42
C GLY A 261 -27.94 3.97 54.26
N SER A 262 -27.22 2.89 54.54
CA SER A 262 -27.18 1.63 53.79
C SER A 262 -28.53 0.94 53.68
N LEU A 263 -28.85 0.32 52.52
CA LEU A 263 -29.61 -0.93 52.35
C LEU A 263 -29.39 -1.49 50.91
N PRO A 264 -29.51 -2.81 50.66
CA PRO A 264 -28.80 -3.51 49.59
C PRO A 264 -29.56 -3.62 48.27
N VAL A 265 -28.82 -3.67 47.16
CA VAL A 265 -29.32 -3.98 45.81
C VAL A 265 -29.48 -5.51 45.67
N LYS A 266 -30.72 -5.96 45.46
CA LYS A 266 -31.04 -7.34 45.05
C LYS A 266 -30.75 -7.50 43.55
N CYS A 267 -29.86 -8.42 43.20
CA CYS A 267 -29.71 -8.91 41.84
C CYS A 267 -30.84 -9.94 41.57
N GLY A 268 -31.78 -9.60 40.69
CA GLY A 268 -32.89 -10.46 40.29
C GLY A 268 -32.63 -11.12 38.95
N MET A 269 -32.08 -12.33 38.98
CA MET A 269 -32.03 -13.28 37.87
C MET A 269 -33.44 -13.88 37.69
N ARG A 270 -33.95 -13.96 36.47
CA ARG A 270 -35.16 -14.76 36.16
C ARG A 270 -34.83 -15.78 35.09
N MET A 271 -34.71 -17.03 35.54
CA MET A 271 -34.80 -18.22 34.71
C MET A 271 -36.27 -18.47 34.34
N VAL A 272 -36.51 -18.98 33.15
CA VAL A 272 -37.72 -19.76 32.83
C VAL A 272 -37.22 -21.14 32.43
N GLU A 273 -37.71 -22.14 33.15
CA GLU A 273 -37.33 -23.55 33.08
C GLU A 273 -37.92 -24.25 31.85
N ASP A 274 -37.22 -25.33 31.49
CA ASP A 274 -37.50 -26.35 30.49
C ASP A 274 -38.89 -27.00 30.59
N ASN A 275 -39.34 -27.58 29.47
CA ASN A 275 -39.90 -28.93 29.56
C ASN A 275 -39.61 -29.75 28.28
N PRO A 276 -39.31 -31.05 28.39
CA PRO A 276 -38.81 -31.90 27.31
C PRO A 276 -39.92 -32.75 26.67
N SER A 277 -39.72 -33.18 25.43
CA SER A 277 -40.31 -34.42 24.89
C SER A 277 -39.56 -34.86 23.63
N ASP A 278 -38.83 -35.96 23.77
CA ASP A 278 -38.37 -36.88 22.71
C ASP A 278 -39.22 -38.18 22.86
N PRO A 279 -39.16 -39.23 22.00
CA PRO A 279 -38.45 -39.39 20.73
C PRO A 279 -39.27 -40.07 19.60
N LEU A 280 -38.75 -40.05 18.36
CA LEU A 280 -38.53 -41.22 17.45
C LEU A 280 -37.81 -40.78 16.17
#